data_AF-W2ZEE7-F1
#
_entry.id   AF-W2ZEE7-F1
#
_cell.length_a   1.000
_cell.length_b   1.000
_cell.length_c   1.000
_cell.angle_alpha   90.00
_cell.angle_beta   90.00
_cell.angle_gamma   90.00
#
_symmetry.space_group_name_H-M   'P 1'
#
loop_
_entity.id
_entity.type
_entity.pdbx_description
1 polymer ?
#
loop_
_entity_poly.entity_id
_entity_poly.type
_entity_poly.pdbx_seq_one_letter_code
_entity_poly.pdbx_strand_id
1 'polypeptide(L)'
;MAEHARNRTAAPNAPRSVSKATSTCEYCSKKFTTRGKTPHQNLCKKKQKHVEATAKPPFQFPIHNNTVFEYLLKFMSNQTLIKLEIATGDHYSGCEPDLAKYCCSCENDNPVIIRGLCRECESSLPGYMPRMVKEMAKDKYGVREKDFGNLHGEIGTRYLQFDRMMLENYMITTCESKLQWVQHLA
;
A
#
# COMPACT_ATOMS: atom_id res chain seq x y z
N MET A 1 40.94 -57.15 -37.67
CA MET A 1 41.64 -55.83 -37.73
C MET A 1 41.14 -55.16 -39.01
N ALA A 2 40.00 -54.45 -38.92
CA ALA A 2 39.86 -53.04 -38.57
C ALA A 2 39.90 -52.16 -39.84
N GLU A 3 38.72 -51.65 -40.16
CA GLU A 3 38.27 -51.04 -41.41
C GLU A 3 38.73 -49.60 -41.65
N HIS A 4 38.67 -49.27 -42.95
CA HIS A 4 38.74 -47.99 -43.62
C HIS A 4 38.25 -46.74 -42.86
N ALA A 5 39.14 -45.75 -42.80
CA ALA A 5 38.82 -44.36 -42.52
C ALA A 5 38.42 -43.62 -43.82
N ARG A 6 37.25 -42.99 -43.84
CA ARG A 6 36.94 -41.88 -44.75
C ARG A 6 36.12 -40.79 -44.04
N ASN A 7 36.71 -39.59 -44.04
CA ASN A 7 36.14 -38.24 -44.15
C ASN A 7 34.92 -37.84 -43.32
N ARG A 8 35.05 -36.69 -42.63
CA ARG A 8 34.20 -35.51 -42.89
C ARG A 8 34.75 -34.23 -42.25
N THR A 9 34.97 -33.24 -43.09
CA THR A 9 35.35 -31.87 -42.77
C THR A 9 34.10 -31.03 -42.44
N ALA A 10 34.21 -30.27 -41.35
CA ALA A 10 33.56 -29.01 -40.93
C ALA A 10 32.10 -28.67 -41.34
N ALA A 11 31.27 -28.38 -40.32
CA ALA A 11 30.13 -27.47 -40.38
C ALA A 11 30.30 -26.34 -39.33
N PRO A 12 29.81 -25.11 -39.58
CA PRO A 12 30.19 -23.91 -38.84
C PRO A 12 29.42 -23.73 -37.52
N ASN A 13 30.08 -23.06 -36.58
CA ASN A 13 29.62 -22.69 -35.25
C ASN A 13 28.29 -21.92 -35.27
N ALA A 14 27.27 -22.45 -34.57
CA ALA A 14 26.11 -21.68 -34.14
C ALA A 14 26.22 -21.39 -32.62
N PRO A 15 26.02 -20.14 -32.16
CA PRO A 15 26.07 -19.84 -30.74
C PRO A 15 24.80 -20.38 -30.05
N ARG A 16 24.95 -21.50 -29.34
CA ARG A 16 23.92 -22.00 -28.41
C ARG A 16 23.88 -21.08 -27.18
N SER A 17 23.08 -20.03 -27.21
CA SER A 17 22.59 -19.41 -25.97
C SER A 17 21.51 -20.32 -25.38
N VAL A 18 21.93 -21.34 -24.62
CA VAL A 18 21.00 -22.14 -23.82
C VAL A 18 20.51 -21.25 -22.69
N SER A 19 19.38 -20.58 -22.89
CA SER A 19 18.61 -19.95 -21.82
C SER A 19 18.30 -21.02 -20.77
N LYS A 20 19.02 -20.97 -19.64
CA LYS A 20 18.85 -21.92 -18.53
C LYS A 20 17.38 -21.93 -18.13
N ALA A 21 16.74 -23.10 -18.15
CA ALA A 21 15.35 -23.25 -17.74
C ALA A 21 15.18 -22.72 -16.31
N THR A 22 14.51 -21.58 -16.19
CA THR A 22 14.13 -20.98 -14.91
C THR A 22 12.70 -21.33 -14.58
N SER A 23 12.46 -21.79 -13.36
CA SER A 23 11.15 -22.12 -12.82
C SER A 23 10.80 -21.18 -11.67
N THR A 24 9.52 -20.85 -11.51
CA THR A 24 9.02 -20.03 -10.41
C THR A 24 8.79 -20.87 -9.15
N CYS A 25 9.01 -20.26 -7.98
CA CYS A 25 8.61 -20.81 -6.70
C CYS A 25 7.10 -20.64 -6.51
N GLU A 26 6.39 -21.71 -6.19
CA GLU A 26 4.94 -21.72 -5.91
C GLU A 26 4.52 -20.87 -4.71
N TYR A 27 5.45 -20.51 -3.82
CA TYR A 27 5.15 -19.83 -2.55
C TYR A 27 5.49 -18.34 -2.53
N CYS A 28 6.41 -17.88 -3.37
CA CYS A 28 6.84 -16.48 -3.38
C CYS A 28 7.03 -15.90 -4.79
N SER A 29 6.67 -16.68 -5.82
CA SER A 29 6.73 -16.30 -7.24
C SER A 29 8.10 -15.88 -7.77
N LYS A 30 9.17 -16.01 -6.97
CA LYS A 30 10.55 -15.73 -7.40
C LYS A 30 11.03 -16.78 -8.40
N LYS A 31 11.79 -16.34 -9.40
CA LYS A 31 12.36 -17.18 -10.46
C LYS A 31 13.71 -17.75 -10.02
N PHE A 32 13.89 -19.06 -10.18
CA PHE A 32 15.12 -19.75 -9.85
C PHE A 32 15.59 -20.60 -11.02
N THR A 33 16.91 -20.73 -11.19
CA THR A 33 17.48 -21.79 -12.02
C THR A 33 17.15 -23.14 -11.39
N THR A 34 16.98 -24.18 -12.21
CA THR A 34 16.62 -25.55 -11.81
C THR A 34 17.40 -26.10 -10.60
N ARG A 35 18.69 -25.76 -10.45
CA ARG A 35 19.53 -26.22 -9.32
C ARG A 35 19.21 -25.59 -7.96
N GLY A 36 18.47 -24.47 -7.92
CA GLY A 36 18.14 -23.72 -6.70
C GLY A 36 16.66 -23.72 -6.31
N LYS A 37 15.78 -24.29 -7.14
CA LYS A 37 14.32 -24.26 -6.92
C LYS A 37 13.90 -25.08 -5.70
N THR A 38 14.33 -26.35 -5.64
CA THR A 38 13.88 -27.31 -4.63
C THR A 38 14.28 -26.93 -3.20
N PRO A 39 15.55 -26.54 -2.92
CA PRO A 39 15.94 -26.08 -1.59
C PRO A 39 15.17 -24.84 -1.15
N HIS A 40 14.95 -23.90 -2.09
CA HIS A 40 14.18 -22.68 -1.81
C HIS A 40 12.70 -22.99 -1.54
N GLN A 41 12.05 -23.84 -2.35
CA GLN A 41 10.66 -24.24 -2.13
C GLN A 41 10.46 -24.89 -0.76
N ASN A 42 11.38 -25.76 -0.34
CA ASN A 42 11.31 -26.40 0.98
C ASN A 42 11.44 -25.40 2.13
N LEU A 43 12.34 -24.42 2.01
CA LEU A 43 12.48 -23.34 2.99
C LEU A 43 11.24 -22.43 3.01
N CYS A 44 10.72 -22.05 1.85
CA CYS A 44 9.49 -21.27 1.72
C CYS A 44 8.29 -21.99 2.35
N LYS A 45 8.12 -23.28 2.06
CA LYS A 45 7.07 -24.12 2.64
C LYS A 45 7.19 -24.20 4.16
N LYS A 46 8.40 -24.38 4.72
CA LYS A 46 8.63 -24.37 6.17
C LYS A 46 8.31 -23.01 6.78
N LYS A 47 8.68 -21.91 6.12
CA LYS A 47 8.36 -20.55 6.58
C LYS A 47 6.86 -20.32 6.59
N GLN A 48 6.14 -20.75 5.56
CA GLN A 48 4.68 -20.61 5.48
C GLN A 48 3.97 -21.43 6.55
N LYS A 49 4.39 -22.70 6.76
CA LYS A 49 3.89 -23.53 7.86
C LYS A 49 4.14 -22.93 9.24
N HIS A 50 5.29 -22.29 9.44
CA HIS A 50 5.56 -21.59 10.68
C HIS A 50 4.64 -20.38 10.85
N VAL A 51 4.41 -19.61 9.78
CA VAL A 51 3.47 -18.48 9.79
C VAL A 51 2.06 -18.97 10.14
N GLU A 52 1.57 -20.02 9.49
CA GLU A 52 0.27 -20.66 9.77
C GLU A 52 0.18 -21.18 11.20
N ALA A 53 1.23 -21.85 11.71
CA ALA A 53 1.24 -22.38 13.07
C ALA A 53 1.31 -21.28 14.15
N THR A 54 1.88 -20.12 13.83
CA THR A 54 1.91 -18.95 14.72
C THR A 54 0.73 -18.00 14.55
N ALA A 55 -0.09 -18.19 13.52
CA ALA A 55 -1.28 -17.37 13.31
C ALA A 55 -2.32 -17.72 14.37
N LYS A 56 -2.68 -16.74 15.20
CA LYS A 56 -3.84 -16.89 16.08
C LYS A 56 -5.09 -17.04 15.20
N PRO A 57 -6.02 -17.94 15.54
CA PRO A 57 -7.28 -18.02 14.83
C PRO A 57 -7.96 -16.64 14.90
N PRO A 58 -8.56 -16.18 13.79
CA PRO A 58 -9.26 -14.91 13.79
C PRO A 58 -10.36 -14.88 14.84
N PHE A 59 -10.62 -13.71 15.39
CA PHE A 59 -11.67 -13.52 16.38
C PHE A 59 -13.04 -13.58 15.70
N GLN A 60 -13.93 -14.44 16.18
CA GLN A 60 -15.31 -14.51 15.70
C GLN A 60 -16.25 -13.78 16.65
N PHE A 61 -16.92 -12.75 16.15
CA PHE A 61 -18.01 -12.10 16.89
C PHE A 61 -19.22 -13.03 16.94
N PRO A 62 -19.87 -13.21 18.11
CA PRO A 62 -21.14 -13.91 18.20
C PRO A 62 -22.27 -13.02 17.66
N ILE A 63 -22.35 -12.90 16.33
CA ILE A 63 -23.37 -12.09 15.66
C ILE A 63 -24.71 -12.82 15.75
N HIS A 64 -25.65 -12.24 16.51
CA HIS A 64 -26.99 -12.82 16.67
C HIS A 64 -27.95 -12.43 15.54
N ASN A 65 -27.66 -11.33 14.83
CA ASN A 65 -28.46 -10.84 13.72
C ASN A 65 -27.57 -10.16 12.68
N ASN A 66 -27.39 -10.82 11.53
CA ASN A 66 -26.53 -10.32 10.45
C ASN A 66 -27.03 -9.00 9.87
N THR A 67 -28.34 -8.77 9.80
CA THR A 67 -28.90 -7.51 9.27
C THR A 67 -28.54 -6.32 10.14
N VAL A 68 -28.59 -6.48 11.47
CA VAL A 68 -28.20 -5.41 12.41
C VAL A 68 -26.70 -5.16 12.32
N PHE A 69 -25.89 -6.22 12.23
CA PHE A 69 -24.45 -6.10 12.11
C PHE A 69 -24.04 -5.37 10.81
N GLU A 70 -24.59 -5.76 9.66
CA GLU A 70 -24.38 -5.07 8.38
C GLU A 70 -24.83 -3.60 8.43
N TYR A 71 -25.91 -3.30 9.13
CA TYR A 71 -26.34 -1.92 9.34
C TYR A 71 -25.33 -1.12 10.15
N LEU A 72 -24.73 -1.71 11.19
CA LEU A 72 -23.68 -1.06 12.00
C LEU A 72 -22.39 -0.82 11.21
N LEU A 73 -22.00 -1.77 10.34
CA LEU A 73 -20.80 -1.62 9.49
C LEU A 73 -20.85 -0.34 8.64
N LYS A 74 -22.04 0.10 8.20
CA LYS A 74 -22.22 1.34 7.41
C LYS A 74 -21.85 2.63 8.14
N PHE A 75 -21.79 2.61 9.47
CA PHE A 75 -21.39 3.76 10.28
C PHE A 75 -19.90 3.77 10.61
N MET A 76 -19.19 2.68 10.32
CA MET A 76 -17.78 2.55 10.63
C MET A 76 -16.92 3.26 9.56
N SER A 77 -15.83 3.87 10.00
CA SER A 77 -14.80 4.39 9.11
C SER A 77 -14.15 3.25 8.31
N ASN A 78 -13.62 3.55 7.12
CA ASN A 78 -12.89 2.55 6.33
C ASN A 78 -11.71 1.96 7.14
N GLN A 79 -11.03 2.80 7.94
CA GLN A 79 -9.98 2.34 8.84
C GLN A 79 -10.47 1.34 9.89
N THR A 80 -11.67 1.55 10.44
CA THR A 80 -12.27 0.63 11.40
C THR A 80 -12.64 -0.68 10.72
N LEU A 81 -13.20 -0.62 9.51
CA LEU A 81 -13.53 -1.80 8.71
C LEU A 81 -12.28 -2.62 8.39
N ILE A 82 -11.18 -2.01 7.93
CA ILE A 82 -9.90 -2.70 7.67
C ILE A 82 -9.36 -3.37 8.94
N LYS A 83 -9.38 -2.68 10.08
CA LYS A 83 -8.95 -3.27 11.36
C LYS A 83 -9.82 -4.46 11.76
N LEU A 84 -11.13 -4.35 11.52
CA LEU A 84 -12.08 -5.42 11.78
C LEU A 84 -11.78 -6.62 10.87
N GLU A 85 -11.60 -6.42 9.56
CA GLU A 85 -11.22 -7.48 8.61
C GLU A 85 -9.92 -8.18 9.03
N ILE A 86 -8.91 -7.44 9.49
CA ILE A 86 -7.65 -8.04 9.99
C ILE A 86 -7.89 -8.89 11.25
N ALA A 87 -8.77 -8.45 12.14
CA ALA A 87 -9.05 -9.14 13.39
C ALA A 87 -9.93 -10.39 13.22
N THR A 88 -10.90 -10.33 12.31
CA THR A 88 -11.90 -11.38 12.08
C THR A 88 -11.60 -12.27 10.89
N GLY A 89 -10.71 -11.84 9.98
CA GLY A 89 -10.44 -12.52 8.72
C GLY A 89 -11.61 -12.48 7.73
N ASP A 90 -12.68 -11.75 8.04
CA ASP A 90 -13.85 -11.58 7.16
C ASP A 90 -13.59 -10.48 6.13
N HIS A 91 -14.45 -10.44 5.10
CA HIS A 91 -14.52 -9.33 4.16
C HIS A 91 -15.82 -8.54 4.38
N TYR A 92 -15.71 -7.23 4.62
CA TYR A 92 -16.84 -6.35 4.89
C TYR A 92 -17.12 -5.43 3.69
N SER A 93 -18.39 -5.33 3.29
CA SER A 93 -18.79 -4.44 2.21
C SER A 93 -18.56 -2.98 2.59
N GLY A 94 -17.86 -2.22 1.74
CA GLY A 94 -17.46 -0.83 2.02
C GLY A 94 -16.03 -0.69 2.54
N CYS A 95 -15.33 -1.79 2.78
CA CYS A 95 -13.88 -1.75 2.92
C CYS A 95 -13.23 -1.43 1.56
N GLU A 96 -12.45 -0.35 1.51
CA GLU A 96 -11.66 0.05 0.35
C GLU A 96 -10.16 -0.03 0.74
N PRO A 97 -9.52 -1.21 0.60
CA PRO A 97 -8.14 -1.43 1.03
C PRO A 97 -7.13 -0.56 0.28
N ASP A 98 -7.43 -0.18 -0.96
CA ASP A 98 -6.55 0.66 -1.78
C ASP A 98 -6.43 2.09 -1.23
N LEU A 99 -7.40 2.51 -0.40
CA LEU A 99 -7.34 3.78 0.30
C LEU A 99 -6.54 3.73 1.61
N ALA A 100 -5.94 2.59 1.99
CA ALA A 100 -5.35 2.31 3.31
C ALA A 100 -4.21 3.22 3.80
N LYS A 101 -3.87 4.30 3.08
CA LYS A 101 -2.92 5.34 3.55
C LYS A 101 -3.63 6.31 4.51
N TYR A 102 -4.10 5.78 5.64
CA TYR A 102 -4.73 6.55 6.73
C TYR A 102 -3.81 6.69 7.93
N CYS A 103 -4.04 7.73 8.74
CA CYS A 103 -3.33 7.91 9.99
C CYS A 103 -3.71 6.83 11.02
N CYS A 104 -2.77 5.93 11.35
CA CYS A 104 -3.01 4.85 12.32
C CYS A 104 -3.27 5.32 13.75
N SER A 105 -2.91 6.56 14.08
CA SER A 105 -2.94 7.07 15.46
C SER A 105 -4.32 7.55 15.92
N CYS A 106 -5.24 7.91 15.02
CA CYS A 106 -6.53 8.53 15.38
C CYS A 106 -7.77 7.71 15.03
N GLU A 107 -7.61 6.50 14.49
CA GLU A 107 -8.73 5.59 14.13
C GLU A 107 -9.82 6.21 13.24
N ASN A 108 -9.47 7.26 12.49
CA ASN A 108 -10.34 8.02 11.61
C ASN A 108 -9.81 8.01 10.18
N ASP A 109 -10.71 8.18 9.20
CA ASP A 109 -10.39 8.31 7.77
C ASP A 109 -9.74 9.67 7.45
N ASN A 110 -8.67 9.98 8.15
CA ASN A 110 -7.85 11.16 7.94
C ASN A 110 -6.72 10.82 6.96
N PRO A 111 -6.49 11.64 5.93
CA PRO A 111 -5.38 11.43 5.01
C PRO A 111 -4.05 11.52 5.74
N VAL A 112 -3.11 10.69 5.31
CA VAL A 112 -1.71 10.79 5.73
C VAL A 112 -1.06 11.97 5.01
N ILE A 113 -0.58 12.93 5.80
CA ILE A 113 0.05 14.14 5.29
C ILE A 113 1.58 14.02 5.37
N ILE A 114 2.11 13.83 6.58
CA ILE A 114 3.56 13.80 6.83
C ILE A 114 3.87 12.64 7.77
N ARG A 115 4.97 11.91 7.52
CA ARG A 115 5.48 10.81 8.37
C ARG A 115 4.46 9.70 8.70
N GLY A 116 3.50 9.44 7.81
CA GLY A 116 2.47 8.42 8.09
C GLY A 116 1.33 8.91 8.99
N LEU A 117 1.26 10.20 9.30
CA LEU A 117 0.29 10.80 10.23
C LEU A 117 -0.59 11.84 9.53
N CYS A 118 -1.81 11.99 10.02
CA CYS A 118 -2.66 13.14 9.68
C CYS A 118 -2.11 14.40 10.38
N ARG A 119 -2.61 15.59 9.99
CA ARG A 119 -2.18 16.85 10.60
C ARG A 119 -2.40 16.86 12.12
N GLU A 120 -3.56 16.42 12.59
CA GLU A 120 -3.87 16.43 14.03
C GLU A 120 -2.88 15.58 14.83
N CYS A 121 -2.63 14.34 14.42
CA CYS A 121 -1.66 13.48 15.11
C CYS A 121 -0.23 14.00 15.01
N GLU A 122 0.15 14.55 13.87
CA GLU A 122 1.48 15.13 13.68
C GLU A 122 1.66 16.45 14.46
N SER A 123 0.58 17.19 14.72
CA SER A 123 0.62 18.42 15.52
C SER A 123 1.01 18.21 16.99
N SER A 124 0.85 16.99 17.49
CA SER A 124 1.28 16.58 18.83
C SER A 124 2.78 16.26 18.90
N LEU A 125 3.50 16.21 17.78
CA LEU A 125 4.92 15.87 17.76
C LEU A 125 5.83 17.09 17.92
N PRO A 126 6.98 16.96 18.61
CA PRO A 126 8.01 17.99 18.60
C PRO A 126 8.48 18.30 17.18
N GLY A 127 8.53 19.59 16.84
CA GLY A 127 8.92 20.04 15.50
C GLY A 127 7.78 20.04 14.47
N TYR A 128 6.53 19.99 14.92
CA TYR A 128 5.37 20.27 14.06
C TYR A 128 5.56 21.59 13.31
N MET A 129 5.43 21.54 11.99
CA MET A 129 5.44 22.73 11.14
C MET A 129 4.00 23.02 10.69
N PRO A 130 3.34 24.06 11.23
CA PRO A 130 1.94 24.36 10.93
C PRO A 130 1.73 24.88 9.50
N ARG A 131 2.81 25.16 8.78
CA ARG A 131 2.78 25.76 7.46
C ARG A 131 3.58 24.94 6.47
N MET A 132 3.21 25.01 5.21
CA MET A 132 3.91 24.32 4.14
C MET A 132 3.99 25.16 2.87
N VAL A 133 4.99 24.87 2.03
CA VAL A 133 5.14 25.51 0.72
C VAL A 133 4.15 24.93 -0.29
N LYS A 134 3.91 25.68 -1.37
CA LYS A 134 2.95 25.35 -2.43
C LYS A 134 3.14 23.94 -3.00
N GLU A 135 4.38 23.54 -3.27
CA GLU A 135 4.72 22.25 -3.85
C GLU A 135 4.31 21.10 -2.93
N MET A 136 4.52 21.26 -1.62
CA MET A 136 4.10 20.26 -0.64
C MET A 136 2.58 20.24 -0.47
N ALA A 137 1.90 21.39 -0.56
CA ALA A 137 0.44 21.44 -0.51
C ALA A 137 -0.19 20.68 -1.69
N LYS A 138 0.41 20.78 -2.89
CA LYS A 138 0.02 19.97 -4.05
C LYS A 138 0.24 18.48 -3.79
N ASP A 139 1.45 18.11 -3.37
CA ASP A 139 1.85 16.71 -3.19
C ASP A 139 1.11 16.00 -2.06
N LYS A 140 0.89 16.67 -0.92
CA LYS A 140 0.32 16.05 0.28
C LYS A 140 -1.18 16.24 0.45
N TYR A 141 -1.72 17.37 -0.02
CA TYR A 141 -3.12 17.70 0.14
C TYR A 141 -3.91 17.56 -1.16
N GLY A 142 -3.26 17.41 -2.31
CA GLY A 142 -3.94 17.28 -3.60
C GLY A 142 -4.56 18.59 -4.11
N VAL A 143 -4.12 19.74 -3.58
CA VAL A 143 -4.60 21.06 -3.99
C VAL A 143 -4.18 21.33 -5.43
N ARG A 144 -5.12 21.74 -6.29
CA ARG A 144 -4.82 22.01 -7.70
C ARG A 144 -4.18 23.38 -7.88
N GLU A 145 -3.36 23.51 -8.91
CA GLU A 145 -2.63 24.75 -9.21
C GLU A 145 -3.55 25.99 -9.28
N LYS A 146 -4.72 25.84 -9.92
CA LYS A 146 -5.71 26.90 -10.09
C LYS A 146 -6.37 27.35 -8.78
N ASP A 147 -6.37 26.50 -7.75
CA ASP A 147 -7.11 26.75 -6.51
C ASP A 147 -6.30 27.62 -5.54
N PHE A 148 -4.99 27.74 -5.73
CA PHE A 148 -4.12 28.60 -4.90
C PHE A 148 -4.46 30.09 -4.97
N GLY A 149 -5.14 30.55 -6.02
CA GLY A 149 -5.64 31.93 -6.08
C GLY A 149 -6.69 32.24 -5.01
N ASN A 150 -7.39 31.22 -4.51
CA ASN A 150 -8.42 31.35 -3.48
C ASN A 150 -7.89 31.10 -2.06
N LEU A 151 -6.62 30.70 -1.93
CA LEU A 151 -5.99 30.37 -0.66
C LEU A 151 -5.11 31.53 -0.20
N HIS A 152 -5.36 32.05 1.00
CA HIS A 152 -4.54 33.10 1.59
C HIS A 152 -3.22 32.51 2.12
N GLY A 153 -2.15 32.61 1.34
CA GLY A 153 -0.80 32.28 1.79
C GLY A 153 -0.14 33.46 2.50
N GLU A 154 0.76 33.17 3.43
CA GLU A 154 1.64 34.16 4.04
C GLU A 154 3.00 34.17 3.34
N ILE A 155 3.50 35.38 3.02
CA ILE A 155 4.81 35.54 2.40
C ILE A 155 5.88 35.27 3.46
N GLY A 156 6.52 34.10 3.38
CA GLY A 156 7.72 33.82 4.15
C GLY A 156 8.94 34.52 3.58
N THR A 157 10.08 34.38 4.25
CA THR A 157 11.36 35.00 3.84
C THR A 157 11.88 34.56 2.47
N ARG A 158 11.41 33.43 1.92
CA ARG A 158 11.81 32.92 0.60
C ARG A 158 10.67 32.40 -0.27
N TYR A 159 9.55 31.97 0.33
CA TYR A 159 8.45 31.33 -0.38
C TYR A 159 7.12 31.67 0.27
N LEU A 160 6.05 31.65 -0.53
CA LEU A 160 4.67 31.69 -0.03
C LEU A 160 4.37 30.39 0.73
N GLN A 161 3.90 30.53 1.96
CA GLN A 161 3.57 29.41 2.83
C GLN A 161 2.07 29.42 3.15
N PHE A 162 1.48 28.24 3.21
CA PHE A 162 0.06 28.05 3.47
C PHE A 162 -0.12 27.37 4.83
N ASP A 163 -1.06 27.88 5.62
CA ASP A 163 -1.46 27.24 6.87
C ASP A 163 -2.12 25.88 6.58
N ARG A 164 -1.65 24.85 7.26
CA ARG A 164 -2.08 23.47 7.01
C ARG A 164 -3.50 23.19 7.46
N MET A 165 -4.00 23.89 8.48
CA MET A 165 -5.39 23.74 8.92
C MET A 165 -6.34 24.39 7.90
N MET A 166 -5.96 25.53 7.33
CA MET A 166 -6.68 26.14 6.22
C MET A 166 -6.71 25.22 4.98
N LEU A 167 -5.59 24.56 4.65
CA LEU A 167 -5.56 23.57 3.57
C LEU A 167 -6.48 22.37 3.85
N GLU A 168 -6.50 21.83 5.07
CA GLU A 168 -7.44 20.75 5.43
C GLU A 168 -8.89 21.20 5.27
N ASN A 169 -9.25 22.36 5.82
CA ASN A 169 -10.61 22.87 5.73
C ASN A 169 -11.03 23.09 4.29
N TYR A 170 -10.14 23.65 3.46
CA TYR A 170 -10.39 23.83 2.03
C TYR A 170 -10.66 22.50 1.32
N MET A 171 -9.84 21.48 1.59
CA MET A 171 -10.02 20.16 0.96
C MET A 171 -11.28 19.46 1.45
N ILE A 172 -11.62 19.56 2.74
CA ILE A 172 -12.87 19.01 3.29
C ILE A 172 -14.08 19.71 2.65
N THR A 173 -14.05 21.03 2.49
CA THR A 173 -15.13 21.75 1.79
C THR A 173 -15.22 21.39 0.31
N THR A 174 -14.07 21.21 -0.36
CA THR A 174 -14.02 20.91 -1.80
C THR A 174 -14.43 19.47 -2.12
N CYS A 175 -14.05 18.52 -1.26
CA CYS A 175 -14.36 17.10 -1.41
C CYS A 175 -15.60 16.68 -0.61
N GLU A 176 -16.28 17.59 0.08
CA GLU A 176 -17.48 17.36 0.92
C GLU A 176 -17.27 16.53 2.20
N SER A 177 -16.27 15.64 2.24
CA SER A 177 -15.93 14.86 3.44
C SER A 177 -14.46 14.46 3.46
N LYS A 178 -13.98 14.01 4.63
CA LYS A 178 -12.61 13.47 4.77
C LYS A 178 -12.40 12.18 3.96
N LEU A 179 -13.40 11.31 3.89
CA LEU A 179 -13.31 10.07 3.11
C LEU A 179 -13.20 10.36 1.60
N GLN A 180 -14.04 11.25 1.09
CA GLN A 180 -13.96 11.72 -0.30
C GLN A 180 -12.64 12.42 -0.61
N TRP A 181 -12.09 13.17 0.35
CA TRP A 181 -10.75 13.74 0.20
C TRP A 181 -9.67 12.64 0.11
N VAL A 182 -9.76 11.58 0.91
CA VAL A 182 -8.83 10.45 0.77
C VAL A 182 -8.97 9.76 -0.58
N GLN A 183 -10.20 9.57 -1.08
CA GLN A 183 -10.44 9.06 -2.43
C GLN A 183 -9.82 9.95 -3.51
N HIS A 184 -9.88 11.27 -3.35
CA HIS A 184 -9.23 12.22 -4.26
C HIS A 184 -7.69 12.13 -4.26
N LEU A 185 -7.08 11.61 -3.19
CA LEU A 185 -5.63 11.44 -3.07
C LEU A 185 -5.10 10.09 -3.56
N ALA A 186 -5.97 9.12 -3.82
CA ALA A 186 -5.61 7.76 -4.25
C ALA A 186 -5.39 7.68 -5.77
#